data_AF-A0A814JEQ4-F1
#
_entry.id   AF-A0A814JEQ4-F1
#
_cell.length_a   1.000
_cell.length_b   1.000
_cell.length_c   1.000
_cell.angle_alpha   90.00
_cell.angle_beta   90.00
_cell.angle_gamma   90.00
#
_symmetry.space_group_name_H-M   'P 1'
#
loop_
_entity.id
_entity.type
_entity.pdbx_description
1 polymer ?
#
loop_
_entity_poly.entity_id
_entity_poly.type
_entity_poly.pdbx_seq_one_letter_code
_entity_poly.pdbx_strand_id
1 'polypeptide(L)'
;MASPDLIFKAVNETANKQDLSRYDQNVCLDIHRKLDSKLKEQDLSIAEKSVFARNNFAVMNKWEQVFPAGITECLREYFRERAIWAPKFDPRFPNQNQAKNCFVNYVDYQRCIKLKGQDYKDCEYFKQAAASLCPNQWLEKFDEEIESNAFPVDI
;
A
#
# COMPACT_ATOMS: atom_id res chain seq x y z
N MET A 1 -9.80 2.31 3.92
CA MET A 1 -10.07 1.24 4.86
C MET A 1 -11.45 0.73 4.55
N ALA A 2 -11.66 -0.58 4.69
CA ALA A 2 -13.02 -1.10 4.63
C ALA A 2 -13.82 -0.38 5.71
N SER A 3 -15.09 -0.07 5.43
CA SER A 3 -15.93 0.52 6.47
C SER A 3 -15.83 -0.36 7.72
N PRO A 4 -15.66 0.20 8.93
CA PRO A 4 -15.67 -0.59 10.17
C PRO A 4 -16.84 -1.57 10.19
N ASP A 5 -18.01 -1.16 9.69
CA ASP A 5 -19.22 -1.98 9.61
C ASP A 5 -19.05 -3.24 8.73
N LEU A 6 -18.32 -3.12 7.62
CA LEU A 6 -18.03 -4.24 6.72
C LEU A 6 -17.16 -5.29 7.43
N ILE A 7 -16.18 -4.81 8.21
CA ILE A 7 -15.27 -5.64 8.99
C ILE A 7 -16.03 -6.32 10.12
N PHE A 8 -16.84 -5.58 10.88
CA PHE A 8 -17.71 -6.13 11.92
C PHE A 8 -18.66 -7.19 11.38
N LYS A 9 -19.28 -6.93 10.23
CA LYS A 9 -20.19 -7.87 9.58
C LYS A 9 -19.45 -9.13 9.14
N ALA A 10 -18.29 -8.99 8.51
CA ALA A 10 -17.47 -10.14 8.10
C ALA A 10 -17.06 -10.99 9.31
N VAL A 11 -16.55 -10.38 10.38
CA VAL A 11 -16.10 -11.09 11.59
C VAL A 11 -17.27 -11.79 12.29
N ASN A 12 -18.40 -11.11 12.51
CA ASN A 12 -19.56 -11.70 13.18
C ASN A 12 -20.26 -12.81 12.35
N GLU A 13 -20.08 -12.82 11.03
CA GLU A 13 -20.58 -13.87 10.14
C GLU A 13 -19.67 -15.12 10.08
N THR A 14 -18.42 -15.05 10.55
CA THR A 14 -17.45 -16.19 10.50
C THR A 14 -17.62 -17.21 11.62
N ALA A 15 -17.89 -16.79 12.85
CA ALA A 15 -18.00 -17.72 13.97
C ALA A 15 -18.80 -17.12 15.14
N ASN A 16 -19.32 -17.97 16.03
CA ASN A 16 -19.96 -17.51 17.26
C ASN A 16 -18.93 -16.82 18.17
N LYS A 17 -19.38 -15.88 19.02
CA LYS A 17 -18.52 -15.11 19.96
C LYS A 17 -17.58 -15.98 20.81
N GLN A 18 -17.98 -17.21 21.10
CA GLN A 18 -17.22 -18.17 21.89
C GLN A 18 -16.03 -18.77 21.13
N ASP A 19 -16.19 -19.02 19.83
CA ASP A 19 -15.13 -19.56 18.96
C ASP A 19 -14.10 -18.50 18.56
N LEU A 20 -14.53 -17.22 18.46
CA LEU A 20 -13.67 -16.07 18.23
C LEU A 20 -12.64 -15.84 19.37
N SER A 21 -12.89 -16.40 20.56
CA SER A 21 -11.95 -16.37 21.68
C SER A 21 -10.86 -17.44 21.60
N ARG A 22 -11.08 -18.52 20.84
CA ARG A 22 -10.17 -19.67 20.65
C ARG A 22 -9.51 -19.60 19.27
N TYR A 23 -8.88 -18.46 18.98
CA TYR A 23 -8.23 -18.16 17.71
C TYR A 23 -7.54 -19.38 17.05
N ASP A 24 -7.91 -19.67 15.80
CA ASP A 24 -7.31 -20.68 14.92
C ASP A 24 -6.97 -20.03 13.56
N GLN A 25 -5.87 -20.44 12.92
CA GLN A 25 -5.44 -19.95 11.60
C GLN A 25 -6.53 -20.16 10.53
N ASN A 26 -7.34 -21.21 10.65
CA ASN A 26 -8.46 -21.47 9.74
C ASN A 26 -9.55 -20.39 9.81
N VAL A 27 -9.80 -19.84 11.01
CA VAL A 27 -10.76 -18.74 11.21
C VAL A 27 -10.26 -17.48 10.52
N CYS A 28 -8.95 -17.19 10.61
CA CYS A 28 -8.35 -16.05 9.93
C CYS A 28 -8.48 -16.14 8.40
N LEU A 29 -8.23 -17.33 7.84
CA LEU A 29 -8.41 -17.58 6.41
C LEU A 29 -9.87 -17.41 5.96
N ASP A 30 -10.85 -17.79 6.78
CA ASP A 30 -12.27 -17.56 6.46
C ASP A 30 -12.62 -16.06 6.49
N ILE A 31 -12.11 -15.31 7.49
CA ILE A 31 -12.25 -13.86 7.56
C ILE A 31 -11.67 -13.21 6.29
N HIS A 32 -10.48 -13.61 5.85
CA HIS A 32 -9.86 -13.08 4.63
C HIS A 32 -10.75 -13.29 3.41
N ARG A 33 -11.28 -14.51 3.22
CA ARG A 33 -12.16 -14.83 2.08
C ARG A 33 -13.43 -13.99 2.08
N LYS A 34 -14.06 -13.81 3.24
CA LYS A 34 -15.30 -13.00 3.36
C LYS A 34 -15.04 -11.51 3.17
N LEU A 35 -13.90 -11.01 3.64
CA LEU A 35 -13.50 -9.62 3.37
C LEU A 35 -13.23 -9.43 1.88
N ASP A 36 -12.52 -10.35 1.23
CA ASP A 36 -12.25 -10.28 -0.21
C ASP A 36 -13.54 -10.35 -1.04
N SER A 37 -14.53 -11.17 -0.66
CA SER A 37 -15.82 -11.23 -1.35
C SER A 37 -16.58 -9.90 -1.22
N LYS A 38 -16.66 -9.36 0.00
CA LYS A 38 -17.38 -8.09 0.27
C LYS A 38 -16.67 -6.88 -0.35
N LEU A 39 -15.34 -6.88 -0.44
CA LEU A 39 -14.59 -5.81 -1.12
C LEU A 39 -14.76 -5.87 -2.63
N LYS A 40 -14.91 -7.06 -3.22
CA LYS A 40 -15.23 -7.22 -4.65
C LYS A 40 -16.65 -6.74 -4.99
N GLU A 41 -17.59 -6.89 -4.06
CA GLU A 41 -18.97 -6.41 -4.21
C GLU A 41 -19.10 -4.88 -4.12
N GLN A 42 -18.06 -4.18 -3.64
CA GLN A 42 -18.09 -2.73 -3.48
C GLN A 42 -17.52 -2.04 -4.73
N ASP A 43 -18.39 -1.39 -5.52
CA ASP A 43 -18.01 -0.51 -6.64
C ASP A 43 -17.39 0.80 -6.14
N LEU A 44 -16.25 0.70 -5.47
CA LEU A 44 -15.47 1.85 -5.01
C LEU A 44 -14.78 2.52 -6.22
N SER A 45 -14.95 3.82 -6.35
CA SER A 45 -14.19 4.64 -7.29
C SER A 45 -12.68 4.54 -7.02
N ILE A 46 -11.85 4.85 -8.01
CA ILE A 46 -10.37 4.86 -7.89
C ILE A 46 -9.92 5.76 -6.73
N ALA A 47 -10.64 6.86 -6.48
CA ALA A 47 -10.39 7.76 -5.35
C ALA A 47 -10.73 7.13 -4.00
N GLU A 48 -11.82 6.36 -3.92
CA GLU A 48 -12.17 5.63 -2.70
C GLU A 48 -11.21 4.47 -2.44
N LYS A 49 -10.71 3.81 -3.47
CA LYS A 49 -9.62 2.80 -3.37
C LYS A 49 -8.30 3.42 -2.90
N SER A 50 -8.00 4.68 -3.26
CA SER A 50 -6.78 5.37 -2.81
C SER A 50 -6.90 6.01 -1.42
N VAL A 51 -8.09 6.49 -1.03
CA VAL A 51 -8.42 6.78 0.38
C VAL A 51 -8.40 5.48 1.18
N PHE A 52 -8.75 4.36 0.53
CA PHE A 52 -8.82 3.08 1.22
C PHE A 52 -7.44 2.63 1.71
N ALA A 53 -6.45 2.86 0.88
CA ALA A 53 -5.04 2.58 1.06
C ALA A 53 -4.27 3.57 1.96
N ARG A 54 -4.83 4.74 2.26
CA ARG A 54 -4.19 5.70 3.15
C ARG A 54 -4.34 5.22 4.59
N ASN A 55 -3.38 4.39 4.99
CA ASN A 55 -3.19 3.89 6.34
C ASN A 55 -3.23 5.04 7.35
N ASN A 56 -4.29 5.08 8.16
CA ASN A 56 -4.19 5.67 9.48
C ASN A 56 -4.13 4.53 10.49
N PHE A 57 -2.93 4.04 10.77
CA PHE A 57 -2.65 3.03 11.80
C PHE A 57 -3.25 3.41 13.17
N ALA A 58 -3.59 4.68 13.40
CA ALA A 58 -4.34 5.14 14.56
C ALA A 58 -5.75 4.49 14.70
N VAL A 59 -6.41 4.12 13.60
CA VAL A 59 -7.69 3.39 13.66
C VAL A 59 -7.47 1.92 13.97
N MET A 60 -6.41 1.31 13.43
CA MET A 60 -6.03 -0.08 13.72
C MET A 60 -5.73 -0.28 15.21
N ASN A 61 -5.10 0.71 15.87
CA ASN A 61 -4.83 0.65 17.31
C ASN A 61 -6.11 0.65 18.17
N LYS A 62 -7.25 1.15 17.64
CA LYS A 62 -8.54 1.10 18.36
C LYS A 62 -9.22 -0.26 18.28
N TRP A 63 -8.82 -1.13 17.37
CA TRP A 63 -9.43 -2.47 17.21
C TRP A 63 -9.04 -3.44 18.32
N GLU A 64 -7.95 -3.17 19.04
CA GLU A 64 -7.55 -3.91 20.24
C GLU A 64 -8.61 -3.83 21.35
N GLN A 65 -9.45 -2.79 21.36
CA GLN A 65 -10.54 -2.62 22.33
C GLN A 65 -11.83 -3.36 21.91
N VAL A 66 -11.86 -3.89 20.69
CA VAL A 66 -13.08 -4.33 20.00
C VAL A 66 -13.04 -5.82 19.68
N PHE A 67 -11.90 -6.30 19.17
CA PHE A 67 -11.71 -7.69 18.78
C PHE A 67 -10.73 -8.40 19.71
N PRO A 68 -10.87 -9.71 19.94
CA PRO A 68 -9.85 -10.52 20.60
C PRO A 68 -8.48 -10.35 19.95
N ALA A 69 -7.40 -10.51 20.73
CA ALA A 69 -6.03 -10.25 20.27
C ALA A 69 -5.66 -11.04 18.98
N GLY A 70 -6.07 -12.30 18.88
CA GLY A 70 -5.80 -13.12 17.68
C GLY A 70 -6.48 -12.61 16.41
N ILE A 71 -7.73 -12.14 16.51
CA ILE A 71 -8.47 -11.58 15.37
C ILE A 71 -7.91 -10.20 15.00
N THR A 72 -7.53 -9.40 16.00
CA THR A 72 -6.90 -8.11 15.75
C THR A 72 -5.62 -8.27 14.95
N GLU A 73 -4.78 -9.27 15.28
CA GLU A 73 -3.55 -9.53 14.52
C GLU A 73 -3.85 -10.05 13.12
N CYS A 74 -4.79 -10.99 12.97
CA CYS A 74 -5.25 -11.47 11.65
C CYS A 74 -5.69 -10.31 10.73
N LEU A 75 -6.54 -9.40 11.24
CA LEU A 75 -6.97 -8.23 10.47
C LEU A 75 -5.81 -7.27 10.18
N ARG A 76 -4.89 -7.09 11.14
CA ARG A 76 -3.69 -6.27 10.96
C ARG A 76 -2.80 -6.82 9.84
N GLU A 77 -2.59 -8.12 9.79
CA GLU A 77 -1.88 -8.80 8.71
C GLU A 77 -2.63 -8.65 7.37
N TYR A 78 -3.93 -8.95 7.33
CA TYR A 78 -4.78 -8.82 6.13
C TYR A 78 -4.65 -7.44 5.47
N PHE A 79 -4.79 -6.38 6.27
CA PHE A 79 -4.71 -5.01 5.77
C PHE A 79 -3.27 -4.57 5.48
N ARG A 80 -2.26 -5.11 6.18
CA ARG A 80 -0.84 -4.83 5.89
C ARG A 80 -0.44 -5.42 4.54
N GLU A 81 -0.86 -6.63 4.22
CA GLU A 81 -0.58 -7.28 2.93
C GLU A 81 -1.23 -6.54 1.75
N ARG A 82 -2.42 -5.97 1.96
CA ARG A 82 -3.19 -5.24 0.94
C ARG A 82 -3.00 -3.72 1.02
N ALA A 83 -2.13 -3.23 1.90
CA ALA A 83 -1.85 -1.81 2.02
C ALA A 83 -1.08 -1.34 0.78
N ILE A 84 -1.59 -0.31 0.11
CA ILE A 84 -0.82 0.34 -0.95
C ILE A 84 0.30 1.13 -0.24
N TRP A 85 1.53 0.82 -0.62
CA TRP A 85 2.68 1.60 -0.18
C TRP A 85 2.61 3.00 -0.80
N ALA A 86 2.87 4.03 0.01
CA ALA A 86 2.91 5.40 -0.46
C ALA A 86 4.12 6.12 0.18
N PRO A 87 4.83 6.97 -0.57
CA PRO A 87 5.93 7.73 -0.02
C PRO A 87 5.42 8.74 1.01
N LYS A 88 6.25 9.04 2.01
CA LYS A 88 5.95 10.05 3.01
C LYS A 88 6.01 11.45 2.40
N PHE A 89 5.45 12.43 3.10
CA PHE A 89 5.60 13.84 2.73
C PHE A 89 7.08 14.21 2.66
N ASP A 90 7.51 14.71 1.50
CA ASP A 90 8.86 15.20 1.26
C ASP A 90 8.86 16.74 1.34
N PRO A 91 9.53 17.35 2.35
CA PRO A 91 9.62 18.80 2.48
C PRO A 91 10.28 19.52 1.30
N ARG A 92 11.04 18.82 0.45
CA ARG A 92 11.64 19.37 -0.79
C ARG A 92 10.58 19.69 -1.85
N PHE A 93 9.42 19.04 -1.77
CA PHE A 93 8.32 19.17 -2.73
C PHE A 93 6.99 19.49 -2.01
N PRO A 94 6.89 20.66 -1.34
CA PRO A 94 5.72 20.98 -0.51
C PRO A 94 4.47 21.38 -1.31
N ASN A 95 4.64 21.71 -2.60
CA ASN A 95 3.56 22.22 -3.46
C ASN A 95 2.67 21.08 -3.98
N GLN A 96 1.45 21.41 -4.40
CA GLN A 96 0.51 20.42 -4.97
C GLN A 96 1.03 19.77 -6.26
N ASN A 97 1.84 20.48 -7.04
CA ASN A 97 2.47 19.91 -8.24
C ASN A 97 3.63 18.97 -7.85
N GLN A 98 3.38 17.66 -7.96
CA GLN A 98 4.33 16.60 -7.60
C GLN A 98 5.14 16.05 -8.80
N ALA A 99 5.03 16.67 -9.99
CA ALA A 99 5.76 16.22 -11.18
C ALA A 99 7.29 16.18 -10.95
N LYS A 100 7.83 17.19 -10.26
CA LYS A 100 9.26 17.24 -9.92
C LYS A 100 9.64 16.16 -8.89
N ASN A 101 8.75 15.83 -7.96
CA ASN A 101 8.98 14.77 -6.98
C ASN A 101 9.08 13.41 -7.67
N CYS A 102 8.15 13.12 -8.59
CA CYS A 102 8.19 11.95 -9.46
C CYS A 102 9.54 11.86 -10.21
N PHE A 103 9.89 12.92 -10.97
CA PHE A 103 11.09 12.93 -11.80
C PHE A 103 12.38 12.75 -10.98
N VAL A 104 12.52 13.46 -9.86
CA VAL A 104 13.72 13.37 -9.01
C VAL A 104 13.88 11.98 -8.41
N ASN A 105 12.82 11.34 -7.92
CA ASN A 105 12.92 9.97 -7.39
C ASN A 105 13.30 8.96 -8.48
N TYR A 106 12.79 9.13 -9.71
CA TYR A 106 13.19 8.28 -10.83
C TYR A 106 14.69 8.42 -11.15
N VAL A 107 15.18 9.66 -11.25
CA VAL A 107 16.61 9.93 -11.49
C VAL A 107 17.49 9.41 -10.34
N ASP A 108 17.07 9.61 -9.09
CA ASP A 108 17.79 9.13 -7.91
C ASP A 108 17.86 7.60 -7.89
N TYR A 109 16.80 6.90 -8.32
CA TYR A 109 16.81 5.44 -8.48
C TYR A 109 17.85 4.98 -9.50
N GLN A 110 17.86 5.58 -10.68
CA GLN A 110 18.80 5.21 -11.75
C GLN A 110 20.26 5.48 -11.35
N ARG A 111 20.53 6.63 -10.72
CA ARG A 111 21.85 6.96 -10.15
C ARG A 111 22.26 5.99 -9.04
N CYS A 112 21.33 5.62 -8.17
CA CYS A 112 21.57 4.68 -7.08
C CYS A 112 22.01 3.31 -7.62
N ILE A 113 21.31 2.78 -8.63
CA ILE A 113 21.68 1.52 -9.28
C ILE A 113 23.04 1.62 -9.95
N LYS A 114 23.31 2.72 -10.66
CA LYS A 114 24.60 2.92 -11.34
C LYS A 114 25.78 2.97 -10.37
N LEU A 115 25.61 3.60 -9.21
CA LEU A 115 26.67 3.78 -8.21
C LEU A 115 26.83 2.60 -7.25
N LYS A 116 25.73 1.95 -6.86
CA LYS A 116 25.70 0.93 -5.79
C LYS A 116 25.40 -0.48 -6.29
N GLY A 117 24.93 -0.63 -7.52
CA GLY A 117 24.46 -1.89 -8.08
C GLY A 117 22.98 -2.17 -7.78
N GLN A 118 22.41 -3.14 -8.50
CA GLN A 118 21.00 -3.49 -8.40
C GLN A 118 20.62 -4.14 -7.06
N ASP A 119 21.58 -4.76 -6.36
CA ASP A 119 21.34 -5.48 -5.10
C ASP A 119 21.26 -4.56 -3.87
N TYR A 120 21.47 -3.25 -4.05
CA TYR A 120 21.43 -2.30 -2.93
C TYR A 120 19.99 -1.98 -2.53
N LYS A 121 19.57 -2.54 -1.39
CA LYS A 121 18.20 -2.45 -0.87
C LYS A 121 17.66 -1.03 -0.73
N ASP A 122 18.49 -0.05 -0.36
CA ASP A 122 17.98 1.31 -0.16
C ASP A 122 17.61 2.00 -1.49
N CYS A 123 18.11 1.52 -2.64
CA CYS A 123 17.65 2.01 -3.94
C CYS A 123 16.17 1.67 -4.18
N GLU A 124 15.65 0.62 -3.55
CA GLU A 124 14.26 0.18 -3.69
C GLU A 124 13.27 1.25 -3.23
N TYR A 125 13.65 2.07 -2.24
CA TYR A 125 12.83 3.19 -1.79
C TYR A 125 12.52 4.17 -2.94
N PHE A 126 13.54 4.58 -3.70
CA PHE A 126 13.37 5.51 -4.82
C PHE A 126 12.54 4.91 -5.94
N LYS A 127 12.70 3.59 -6.19
CA LYS A 127 11.87 2.85 -7.15
C LYS A 127 10.40 2.88 -6.77
N GLN A 128 10.09 2.52 -5.52
CA GLN A 128 8.72 2.49 -5.01
C GLN A 128 8.12 3.91 -5.00
N ALA A 129 8.90 4.93 -4.62
CA ALA A 129 8.50 6.33 -4.63
C ALA A 129 8.16 6.82 -6.04
N ALA A 130 9.03 6.56 -7.02
CA ALA A 130 8.78 6.89 -8.43
C ALA A 130 7.53 6.17 -8.96
N ALA A 131 7.39 4.88 -8.71
CA ALA A 131 6.22 4.09 -9.12
C ALA A 131 4.90 4.59 -8.52
N SER A 132 4.94 5.15 -7.30
CA SER A 132 3.73 5.65 -6.62
C SER A 132 3.36 7.07 -7.04
N LEU A 133 4.34 7.90 -7.42
CA LEU A 133 4.15 9.32 -7.75
C LEU A 133 3.97 9.57 -9.25
N CYS A 134 4.64 8.77 -10.09
CA CYS A 134 4.67 8.96 -11.52
C CYS A 134 3.48 8.26 -12.21
N PRO A 135 2.89 8.88 -13.25
CA PRO A 135 2.06 8.13 -14.20
C PRO A 135 2.90 7.03 -14.89
N ASN A 136 2.33 5.84 -15.10
CA ASN A 136 3.04 4.73 -15.76
C ASN A 136 3.60 5.13 -17.14
N GLN A 137 2.84 5.92 -17.91
CA GLN A 137 3.25 6.44 -19.21
C GLN A 137 4.51 7.30 -19.16
N TRP A 138 4.81 7.95 -18.02
CA TRP A 138 6.04 8.72 -17.86
C TRP A 138 7.23 7.81 -17.60
N LEU A 139 7.06 6.78 -16.76
CA LEU A 139 8.10 5.81 -16.47
C LEU A 139 8.53 5.07 -17.73
N GLU A 140 7.56 4.57 -18.52
CA GLU A 140 7.83 3.90 -19.81
C GLU A 140 8.64 4.80 -20.75
N LYS A 141 8.25 6.07 -20.88
CA LYS A 141 8.99 7.04 -21.71
C LYS A 141 10.39 7.31 -21.20
N PHE A 142 10.56 7.46 -19.89
CA PHE A 142 11.89 7.69 -19.33
C PHE A 142 12.80 6.47 -19.54
N ASP A 143 12.26 5.25 -19.40
CA ASP A 143 13.01 4.02 -19.67
C ASP A 143 13.43 3.97 -21.15
N GLU A 144 12.53 4.28 -22.10
CA GLU A 144 12.84 4.39 -23.54
C GLU A 144 13.93 5.45 -23.84
N GLU A 145 13.85 6.62 -23.19
CA GLU A 145 14.83 7.70 -23.34
C GLU A 145 16.22 7.32 -22.79
N ILE A 146 16.28 6.52 -21.73
CA ILE A 146 17.53 5.96 -21.20
C ILE A 146 18.11 4.94 -22.18
N GLU A 147 17.30 4.00 -22.66
CA GLU A 147 17.74 2.97 -23.61
C GLU A 147 18.25 3.59 -24.93
N SER A 148 17.62 4.67 -25.37
CA SER A 148 18.02 5.42 -26.57
C SER A 148 19.17 6.42 -26.33
N ASN A 149 19.71 6.51 -25.12
CA ASN A 149 20.72 7.52 -24.71
C ASN A 149 20.29 8.98 -25.02
N ALA A 150 18.98 9.26 -24.99
CA ALA A 150 18.40 10.57 -25.26
C ALA A 150 17.90 11.28 -23.99
N PHE A 151 18.08 10.67 -22.81
CA PHE A 151 17.59 11.22 -21.54
C PHE A 151 18.27 12.57 -21.20
N PRO A 152 17.50 13.60 -20.78
CA PRO A 152 17.99 14.97 -20.67
C PRO A 152 18.88 15.24 -19.45
N VAL A 153 19.12 14.25 -18.59
CA VAL A 153 19.88 14.40 -17.34
C VAL A 153 20.97 13.35 -17.27
N ASP A 154 22.12 13.74 -16.73
CA ASP A 154 23.22 12.82 -16.44
C ASP A 154 22.85 11.86 -15.30
N ILE A 155 22.78 10.57 -15.64
CA ILE A 155 22.47 9.43 -14.78
C ILE A 155 23.74 8.66 -14.52
#